data_AF-A0AB39CXI6-F1
#
_entry.id   AF-A0AB39CXI6-F1
#
_cell.length_a   1.000
_cell.length_b   1.000
_cell.length_c   1.000
_cell.angle_alpha   90.00
_cell.angle_beta   90.00
_cell.angle_gamma   90.00
#
_symmetry.space_group_name_H-M   'P 1'
#
loop_
_entity.id
_entity.type
_entity.pdbx_description
1 polymer ?
#
loop_
_entity_poly.entity_id
_entity_poly.type
_entity_poly.pdbx_seq_one_letter_code
_entity_poly.pdbx_strand_id
1 'polypeptide(L)'
;MTLPLAFTPAEADLLGRTADALCAYLGRPVIAEIVSETGDGYEWALFALPLAPQDDDEGKPRVQAGGPGARFLGNCGGLDLSDGQAVDCEFLWAIQLSDLEGVRYIKVDAQGEEVAWTDALTDLLPFDLQDAQAPADDEEDEDDEEDEDDEEDEDDEEDEDDEEDEDDEEEDGEDAPDRNA
;
A
#
# COMPACT_ATOMS: atom_id res chain seq x y z
N MET A 1 -16.49 -29.26 18.94
CA MET A 1 -15.22 -28.53 18.81
C MET A 1 -15.49 -27.44 17.80
N THR A 2 -15.65 -26.21 18.25
CA THR A 2 -15.75 -25.04 17.37
C THR A 2 -14.40 -24.92 16.65
N LEU A 3 -14.44 -24.93 15.32
CA LEU A 3 -13.24 -24.69 14.52
C LEU A 3 -12.79 -23.24 14.79
N PRO A 4 -11.47 -22.96 14.87
CA PRO A 4 -11.01 -21.58 14.95
C PRO A 4 -11.50 -20.84 13.72
N LEU A 5 -12.11 -19.67 13.91
CA LEU A 5 -12.62 -18.84 12.83
C LEU A 5 -11.47 -17.99 12.30
N ALA A 6 -10.57 -18.69 11.61
CA ALA A 6 -9.38 -18.15 10.98
C ALA A 6 -9.43 -18.33 9.46
N PHE A 7 -8.82 -17.38 8.75
CA PHE A 7 -8.65 -17.43 7.32
C PHE A 7 -7.62 -18.50 6.95
N THR A 8 -7.96 -19.31 5.96
CA THR A 8 -7.01 -20.27 5.39
C THR A 8 -5.93 -19.53 4.58
N PRO A 9 -4.77 -20.15 4.31
CA PRO A 9 -3.74 -19.54 3.48
C PRO A 9 -4.25 -19.15 2.07
N ALA A 10 -5.14 -19.95 1.49
CA ALA A 10 -5.73 -19.66 0.18
C ALA A 10 -6.70 -18.47 0.23
N GLU A 11 -7.50 -18.35 1.30
CA GLU A 11 -8.37 -17.19 1.52
C GLU A 11 -7.54 -15.91 1.71
N ALA A 12 -6.46 -15.99 2.50
CA ALA A 12 -5.54 -14.88 2.73
C ALA A 12 -4.84 -14.42 1.43
N ASP A 13 -4.41 -15.36 0.57
CA ASP A 13 -3.82 -15.06 -0.73
C ASP A 13 -4.82 -14.34 -1.66
N LEU A 14 -6.06 -14.84 -1.71
CA LEU A 14 -7.13 -14.22 -2.51
C LEU A 14 -7.45 -12.79 -2.06
N LEU A 15 -7.50 -12.57 -0.74
CA LEU A 15 -7.69 -11.25 -0.15
C LEU A 15 -6.50 -10.32 -0.47
N GLY A 16 -5.27 -10.83 -0.43
CA GLY A 16 -4.07 -10.10 -0.84
C GLY A 16 -4.12 -9.65 -2.30
N ARG A 17 -4.43 -10.58 -3.22
CA ARG A 17 -4.62 -10.24 -4.65
C ARG A 17 -5.74 -9.23 -4.87
N THR A 18 -6.79 -9.28 -4.05
CA THR A 18 -7.88 -8.28 -4.09
C THR A 18 -7.36 -6.91 -3.68
N ALA A 19 -6.52 -6.83 -2.66
CA ALA A 19 -5.89 -5.58 -2.24
C ALA A 19 -5.01 -5.00 -3.36
N ASP A 20 -4.20 -5.84 -4.00
CA ASP A 20 -3.34 -5.43 -5.11
C ASP A 20 -4.15 -4.96 -6.33
N ALA A 21 -5.23 -5.65 -6.66
CA ALA A 21 -6.17 -5.23 -7.70
C ALA A 21 -6.86 -3.90 -7.36
N LEU A 22 -7.23 -3.69 -6.09
CA LEU A 22 -7.76 -2.41 -5.64
C LEU A 22 -6.71 -1.29 -5.74
N CYS A 23 -5.44 -1.57 -5.43
CA CYS A 23 -4.35 -0.60 -5.60
C CYS A 23 -4.25 -0.14 -7.06
N ALA A 24 -4.24 -1.10 -7.99
CA ALA A 24 -4.18 -0.83 -9.42
C ALA A 24 -5.43 -0.07 -9.91
N TYR A 25 -6.62 -0.45 -9.42
CA TYR A 25 -7.88 0.18 -9.82
C TYR A 25 -8.05 1.61 -9.29
N LEU A 26 -7.68 1.86 -8.03
CA LEU A 26 -7.82 3.17 -7.37
C LEU A 26 -6.64 4.11 -7.67
N GLY A 27 -5.49 3.59 -8.10
CA GLY A 27 -4.26 4.36 -8.24
C GLY A 27 -3.71 4.87 -6.90
N ARG A 28 -4.11 4.24 -5.78
CA ARG A 28 -3.70 4.57 -4.41
C ARG A 28 -3.31 3.29 -3.68
N PRO A 29 -2.35 3.33 -2.74
CA PRO A 29 -2.03 2.16 -1.94
C PRO A 29 -3.24 1.75 -1.09
N VAL A 30 -3.52 0.44 -1.06
CA VAL A 30 -4.55 -0.17 -0.22
C VAL A 30 -3.85 -1.16 0.70
N ILE A 31 -4.06 -1.00 1.99
CA ILE A 31 -3.56 -1.92 3.01
C ILE A 31 -4.65 -2.96 3.26
N ALA A 32 -4.24 -4.23 3.23
CA ALA A 32 -5.07 -5.33 3.68
C ALA A 32 -4.41 -6.03 4.86
N GLU A 33 -5.16 -6.24 5.95
CA GLU A 33 -4.64 -6.81 7.19
C GLU A 33 -5.62 -7.81 7.80
N ILE A 34 -5.10 -8.95 8.27
CA ILE A 34 -5.86 -9.85 9.13
C ILE A 34 -5.71 -9.41 10.58
N VAL A 35 -6.83 -9.01 11.17
CA VAL A 35 -6.94 -8.63 12.58
C VAL A 35 -7.62 -9.78 13.34
N SER A 36 -6.93 -10.31 14.36
CA SER A 36 -7.49 -11.32 15.26
C SER A 36 -7.97 -10.65 16.54
N GLU A 37 -9.27 -10.73 16.85
CA GLU A 37 -9.78 -10.15 18.09
C GLU A 37 -9.44 -11.08 19.28
N THR A 38 -8.67 -10.55 20.24
CA THR A 38 -8.18 -11.33 21.38
C THR A 38 -9.27 -11.49 22.43
N GLY A 39 -10.26 -12.34 22.17
CA GLY A 39 -11.38 -12.58 23.10
C GLY A 39 -12.53 -13.35 22.47
N ASP A 40 -12.92 -12.96 21.26
CA ASP A 40 -14.09 -13.49 20.56
C ASP A 40 -13.75 -14.61 19.56
N GLY A 41 -12.47 -14.72 19.16
CA GLY A 41 -11.99 -15.86 18.39
C GLY A 41 -12.35 -15.85 16.90
N TYR A 42 -12.74 -14.67 16.38
CA TYR A 42 -12.99 -14.42 14.96
C TYR A 42 -11.84 -13.59 14.38
N GLU A 43 -11.40 -13.94 13.17
CA GLU A 43 -10.52 -13.11 12.34
C GLU A 43 -11.33 -12.23 11.39
N TRP A 44 -10.80 -11.04 11.14
CA TRP A 44 -11.34 -10.06 10.20
C TRP A 44 -10.26 -9.70 9.20
N ALA A 45 -10.62 -9.62 7.92
CA ALA A 45 -9.79 -9.06 6.87
C ALA A 45 -10.21 -7.61 6.64
N LEU A 46 -9.36 -6.68 7.07
CA LEU A 46 -9.54 -5.24 6.96
C LEU A 46 -8.97 -4.73 5.64
N PHE A 47 -9.68 -3.86 4.93
CA PHE A 47 -9.16 -3.09 3.80
C PHE A 47 -9.24 -1.61 4.11
N ALA A 48 -8.12 -0.90 3.98
CA ALA A 48 -8.03 0.49 4.36
C ALA A 48 -7.09 1.29 3.43
N LEU A 49 -7.36 2.58 3.26
CA LEU A 49 -6.48 3.50 2.55
C LEU A 49 -5.62 4.26 3.55
N PRO A 50 -4.29 4.23 3.45
CA PRO A 50 -3.43 5.05 4.29
C PRO A 50 -3.72 6.53 4.02
N LEU A 51 -3.79 7.29 5.11
CA LEU A 51 -4.05 8.72 5.09
C LEU A 51 -2.74 9.49 5.25
N ALA A 52 -2.61 10.60 4.51
CA ALA A 52 -1.50 11.49 4.74
C ALA A 52 -1.69 12.24 6.08
N PRO A 53 -0.62 12.74 6.71
CA PRO A 53 -0.71 13.51 7.97
C PRO A 53 -1.61 14.75 7.89
N GLN A 54 -1.89 15.22 6.68
CA GLN A 54 -2.70 16.40 6.37
C GLN A 54 -4.13 16.06 5.90
N ASP A 55 -4.49 14.78 5.82
CA ASP A 55 -5.86 14.33 5.51
C ASP A 55 -6.73 14.37 6.77
N ASP A 56 -7.35 15.54 7.00
CA ASP A 56 -8.46 15.75 7.93
C ASP A 56 -9.79 15.39 7.24
N ASP A 57 -10.00 14.11 6.93
CA ASP A 57 -11.28 13.63 6.40
C ASP A 57 -12.24 13.38 7.58
N GLU A 58 -12.92 14.45 8.02
CA GLU A 58 -13.77 14.50 9.23
C GLU A 58 -15.10 13.70 9.11
N GLY A 59 -15.29 12.94 8.03
CA GLY A 59 -16.55 12.26 7.71
C GLY A 59 -16.48 10.74 7.57
N LYS A 60 -15.29 10.13 7.63
CA LYS A 60 -15.10 8.70 7.35
C LYS A 60 -14.49 7.97 8.55
N PRO A 61 -14.90 6.71 8.82
CA PRO A 61 -14.30 5.96 9.91
C PRO A 61 -12.81 5.74 9.66
N ARG A 62 -12.02 6.04 10.70
CA ARG A 62 -10.57 5.87 10.70
C ARG A 62 -10.22 4.59 11.44
N VAL A 63 -9.27 3.85 10.89
CA VAL A 63 -8.73 2.63 11.46
C VAL A 63 -7.21 2.72 11.46
N GLN A 64 -6.59 2.07 12.43
CA GLN A 64 -5.14 1.91 12.44
C GLN A 64 -4.83 0.52 11.90
N ALA A 65 -4.05 0.48 10.83
CA ALA A 65 -3.52 -0.76 10.28
C ALA A 65 -2.06 -0.91 10.72
N GLY A 66 -1.66 -2.13 11.05
CA GLY A 66 -0.32 -2.44 11.52
C GLY A 66 -0.18 -2.53 13.04
N GLY A 67 1.08 -2.46 13.49
CA GLY A 67 1.44 -2.67 14.89
C GLY A 67 2.04 -4.05 15.17
N PRO A 68 2.40 -4.33 16.42
CA PRO A 68 3.03 -5.59 16.81
C PRO A 68 2.11 -6.79 16.54
N GLY A 69 2.51 -7.67 15.61
CA GLY A 69 1.74 -8.85 15.25
C GLY A 69 0.72 -8.65 14.12
N ALA A 70 0.78 -7.50 13.43
CA ALA A 70 0.01 -7.25 12.23
C ALA A 70 0.31 -8.31 11.16
N ARG A 71 -0.76 -8.81 10.52
CA ARG A 71 -0.67 -9.80 9.44
C ARG A 71 -1.17 -9.17 8.15
N PHE A 72 -0.27 -8.47 7.48
CA PHE A 72 -0.54 -7.85 6.19
C PHE A 72 -0.74 -8.89 5.08
N LEU A 73 -1.56 -8.53 4.09
CA LEU A 73 -1.88 -9.33 2.91
C LEU A 73 -1.52 -8.56 1.64
N GLY A 74 -1.07 -9.30 0.61
CA GLY A 74 -0.67 -8.71 -0.67
C GLY A 74 0.58 -7.83 -0.53
N ASN A 75 0.74 -6.88 -1.46
CA ASN A 75 1.89 -5.99 -1.51
C ASN A 75 1.67 -4.65 -0.78
N CYS A 76 0.49 -4.43 -0.18
CA CYS A 76 0.13 -3.16 0.49
C CYS A 76 0.38 -1.91 -0.37
N GLY A 77 0.25 -2.02 -1.71
CA GLY A 77 0.56 -0.95 -2.65
C GLY A 77 2.04 -0.50 -2.68
N GLY A 78 2.97 -1.35 -2.22
CA GLY A 78 4.41 -1.06 -2.16
C GLY A 78 4.84 -0.28 -0.93
N LEU A 79 3.98 -0.19 0.10
CA LEU A 79 4.33 0.44 1.37
C LEU A 79 5.22 -0.45 2.22
N ASP A 80 6.29 0.13 2.76
CA ASP A 80 7.10 -0.54 3.78
C ASP A 80 6.44 -0.39 5.15
N LEU A 81 5.80 -1.47 5.61
CA LEU A 81 5.14 -1.57 6.91
C LEU A 81 5.93 -2.45 7.89
N SER A 82 7.19 -2.75 7.56
CA SER A 82 8.07 -3.68 8.28
C SER A 82 8.52 -3.15 9.64
N ASP A 83 8.51 -1.84 9.84
CA ASP A 83 8.91 -1.18 11.09
C ASP A 83 7.91 -1.39 12.24
N GLY A 84 6.77 -2.04 11.97
CA GLY A 84 5.73 -2.33 12.96
C GLY A 84 5.02 -1.08 13.48
N GLN A 85 5.18 0.06 12.81
CA GLN A 85 4.47 1.28 13.12
C GLN A 85 3.04 1.18 12.58
N ALA A 86 2.06 1.51 13.42
CA ALA A 86 0.68 1.63 12.98
C ALA A 86 0.52 2.85 12.05
N VAL A 87 -0.24 2.67 10.98
CA VAL A 87 -0.55 3.71 10.00
C VAL A 87 -2.03 4.08 10.13
N ASP A 88 -2.31 5.37 10.23
CA ASP A 88 -3.69 5.86 10.20
C ASP A 88 -4.26 5.72 8.79
N CYS A 89 -5.40 5.04 8.70
CA CYS A 89 -6.05 4.72 7.45
C CYS A 89 -7.53 5.09 7.48
N GLU A 90 -8.08 5.41 6.32
CA GLU A 90 -9.51 5.47 6.03
C GLU A 90 -10.02 4.03 5.84
N PHE A 91 -11.04 3.66 6.59
CA PHE A 91 -11.68 2.36 6.47
C PHE A 91 -12.48 2.27 5.17
N LEU A 92 -12.23 1.22 4.38
CA LEU A 92 -12.98 0.97 3.16
C LEU A 92 -14.09 -0.07 3.36
N TRP A 93 -13.71 -1.23 3.89
CA TRP A 93 -14.61 -2.35 4.18
C TRP A 93 -13.83 -3.46 4.89
N ALA A 94 -14.53 -4.42 5.45
CA ALA A 94 -13.93 -5.62 6.03
C ALA A 94 -14.73 -6.88 5.70
N ILE A 95 -14.07 -8.02 5.83
CA ILE A 95 -14.73 -9.33 5.83
C ILE A 95 -14.48 -9.98 7.18
N GLN A 96 -15.56 -10.23 7.92
CA GLN A 96 -15.55 -10.93 9.20
C GLN A 96 -15.86 -12.41 8.99
N LEU A 97 -15.14 -13.29 9.68
CA LEU A 97 -15.52 -14.70 9.78
C LEU A 97 -16.64 -14.91 10.81
N SER A 98 -17.61 -15.74 10.47
CA SER A 98 -18.79 -16.02 11.29
C SER A 98 -18.95 -17.50 11.59
N ASP A 99 -19.57 -17.83 12.72
CA ASP A 99 -19.96 -19.18 13.15
C ASP A 99 -21.41 -19.54 12.79
N LEU A 100 -22.10 -18.65 12.07
CA LEU A 100 -23.48 -18.84 11.64
C LEU A 100 -23.62 -20.01 10.65
N GLU A 101 -24.70 -20.78 10.78
CA GLU A 101 -24.95 -21.94 9.91
C GLU A 101 -25.19 -21.49 8.47
N GLY A 102 -24.32 -21.94 7.55
CA GLY A 102 -24.39 -21.56 6.13
C GLY A 102 -23.87 -20.16 5.81
N VAL A 103 -23.25 -19.47 6.78
CA VAL A 103 -22.63 -18.15 6.58
C VAL A 103 -21.25 -18.18 7.22
N ARG A 104 -20.21 -18.21 6.37
CA ARG A 104 -18.81 -18.17 6.83
C ARG A 104 -18.25 -16.75 6.81
N TYR A 105 -18.73 -15.92 5.88
CA TYR A 105 -18.19 -14.59 5.63
C TYR A 105 -19.30 -13.54 5.71
N ILE A 106 -19.01 -12.46 6.42
CA ILE A 106 -19.87 -11.28 6.51
C ILE A 106 -19.08 -10.09 5.99
N LYS A 107 -19.64 -9.38 5.01
CA LYS A 107 -19.06 -8.14 4.51
C LYS A 107 -19.57 -6.96 5.31
N VAL A 108 -18.64 -6.16 5.80
CA VAL A 108 -18.87 -4.90 6.48
C VAL A 108 -18.45 -3.77 5.56
N ASP A 109 -19.33 -2.80 5.30
CA ASP A 109 -19.06 -1.67 4.41
C ASP A 109 -18.24 -0.56 5.07
N ALA A 110 -17.99 0.55 4.34
CA ALA A 110 -17.21 1.68 4.83
C ALA A 110 -17.85 2.42 6.02
N GLN A 111 -19.10 2.14 6.40
CA GLN A 111 -19.75 2.72 7.57
C GLN A 111 -19.72 1.78 8.77
N GLY A 112 -19.15 0.58 8.61
CA GLY A 112 -19.18 -0.44 9.65
C GLY A 112 -20.48 -1.24 9.66
N GLU A 113 -21.30 -1.16 8.62
CA GLU A 113 -22.57 -1.88 8.54
C GLU A 113 -22.41 -3.22 7.80
N GLU A 114 -23.05 -4.27 8.31
CA GLU A 114 -23.10 -5.57 7.62
C GLU A 114 -24.01 -5.47 6.40
N VAL A 115 -23.45 -5.72 5.21
CA VAL A 115 -24.17 -5.55 3.94
C VAL A 115 -24.35 -6.85 3.16
N ALA A 116 -23.60 -7.91 3.48
CA ALA A 116 -23.73 -9.20 2.83
C ALA A 116 -23.26 -10.36 3.72
N TRP A 117 -23.89 -11.53 3.55
CA TRP A 117 -23.62 -12.78 4.29
C TRP A 117 -23.56 -13.94 3.28
N THR A 118 -22.49 -14.72 3.30
CA THR A 118 -22.28 -15.84 2.35
C THR A 118 -21.37 -16.92 2.94
N ASP A 119 -21.36 -18.11 2.34
CA ASP A 119 -20.40 -19.18 2.60
C ASP A 119 -19.22 -19.21 1.62
N ALA A 120 -19.26 -18.40 0.55
CA ALA A 120 -18.22 -18.29 -0.46
C ALA A 120 -17.57 -16.89 -0.47
N LEU A 121 -16.26 -16.83 -0.20
CA LEU A 121 -15.51 -15.57 -0.12
C LEU A 121 -15.56 -14.76 -1.42
N THR A 122 -15.49 -15.44 -2.57
CA THR A 122 -15.50 -14.85 -3.91
C THR A 122 -16.73 -13.99 -4.17
N ASP A 123 -17.87 -14.31 -3.56
CA ASP A 123 -19.13 -13.57 -3.76
C ASP A 123 -19.10 -12.17 -3.14
N LEU A 124 -18.19 -11.92 -2.19
CA LEU A 124 -18.05 -10.64 -1.49
C LEU A 124 -17.03 -9.70 -2.16
N LEU A 125 -16.13 -10.25 -2.97
CA LEU A 125 -15.00 -9.51 -3.53
C LEU A 125 -15.47 -8.60 -4.67
N PRO A 126 -14.87 -7.40 -4.81
CA PRO A 126 -15.23 -6.46 -5.87
C PRO A 126 -14.80 -6.93 -7.27
N PHE A 127 -13.88 -7.89 -7.35
CA PHE A 127 -13.33 -8.41 -8.60
C PHE A 127 -13.43 -9.92 -8.62
N ASP A 128 -13.69 -10.46 -9.81
CA ASP A 128 -13.55 -11.89 -10.05
C ASP A 128 -12.09 -12.21 -10.38
N LEU A 129 -11.35 -12.67 -9.36
CA LEU A 129 -9.91 -12.97 -9.47
C LEU A 129 -9.64 -14.40 -9.92
N GLN A 130 -10.66 -15.17 -10.33
CA GLN A 130 -10.47 -16.53 -10.82
C GLN A 130 -9.60 -16.59 -12.09
N ASP A 131 -9.48 -15.49 -12.83
CA ASP A 131 -8.70 -15.37 -14.07
C ASP A 131 -7.27 -14.84 -13.85
N ALA A 132 -6.96 -14.30 -12.66
CA ALA A 132 -5.66 -13.69 -12.34
C ALA A 132 -4.62 -14.73 -11.88
N GLN A 133 -4.56 -15.88 -12.56
CA GLN A 133 -3.41 -16.75 -12.48
C GLN A 133 -2.31 -16.06 -13.27
N ALA A 134 -1.36 -15.42 -12.56
CA ALA A 134 -0.16 -14.90 -13.21
C ALA A 134 0.37 -16.00 -14.14
N PRO A 135 0.68 -15.67 -15.42
CA PRO A 135 1.33 -16.66 -16.27
C PRO A 135 2.52 -17.19 -15.49
N ALA A 136 2.64 -18.51 -15.39
CA ALA A 136 3.84 -19.11 -14.83
C ALA A 136 5.01 -18.49 -15.61
N ASP A 137 5.92 -17.84 -14.90
CA ASP A 137 7.19 -17.41 -15.45
C ASP A 137 7.89 -18.70 -15.90
N ASP A 138 7.76 -19.01 -17.18
CA ASP A 138 8.48 -20.10 -17.83
C ASP A 138 9.92 -19.57 -17.94
N GLU A 139 10.67 -19.74 -16.85
CA GLU A 139 12.13 -19.59 -16.84
C GLU A 139 12.72 -20.68 -17.76
N GLU A 140 12.68 -20.44 -19.08
CA GLU A 140 13.57 -21.13 -20.02
C GLU A 140 14.95 -20.49 -19.90
N ASP A 141 15.73 -21.07 -19.00
CA ASP A 141 17.18 -20.97 -18.89
C ASP A 141 17.87 -21.61 -20.13
N GLU A 142 19.16 -21.31 -20.34
CA GLU A 142 20.10 -21.78 -21.40
C GLU A 142 20.14 -20.88 -22.68
N ASP A 143 21.24 -20.25 -23.12
CA ASP A 143 22.67 -20.47 -22.88
C ASP A 143 23.50 -19.23 -23.33
N ASP A 144 24.67 -19.13 -22.72
CA ASP A 144 25.82 -18.21 -22.85
C ASP A 144 26.44 -18.17 -24.27
N GLU A 145 26.87 -17.00 -24.77
CA GLU A 145 28.16 -16.82 -25.50
C GLU A 145 28.67 -15.37 -25.33
N GLU A 146 29.59 -15.20 -24.38
CA GLU A 146 30.59 -14.13 -24.31
C GLU A 146 31.31 -13.95 -25.66
N ASP A 147 31.42 -12.72 -26.18
CA ASP A 147 32.48 -12.36 -27.12
C ASP A 147 33.06 -10.99 -26.69
N GLU A 148 34.27 -11.07 -26.14
CA GLU A 148 35.13 -9.97 -25.72
C GLU A 148 35.81 -9.30 -26.93
N ASP A 149 36.03 -7.98 -26.79
CA ASP A 149 37.06 -7.14 -27.40
C ASP A 149 37.11 -6.91 -28.92
N ASP A 150 37.00 -5.62 -29.31
CA ASP A 150 38.12 -4.96 -29.97
C ASP A 150 38.14 -3.45 -29.67
N GLU A 151 39.36 -2.95 -29.55
CA GLU A 151 39.83 -1.76 -28.85
C GLU A 151 39.76 -0.44 -29.68
N GLU A 152 39.71 0.66 -28.93
CA GLU A 152 40.40 1.97 -29.06
C GLU A 152 40.53 2.73 -30.41
N ASP A 153 40.19 4.03 -30.35
CA ASP A 153 41.00 5.20 -30.81
C ASP A 153 40.10 6.47 -30.68
N GLU A 154 40.28 7.31 -29.66
CA GLU A 154 41.22 8.47 -29.56
C GLU A 154 40.79 9.74 -30.34
N ASP A 155 40.77 10.84 -29.58
CA ASP A 155 40.87 12.27 -29.92
C ASP A 155 39.73 12.99 -30.66
N ASP A 156 39.21 14.08 -30.04
CA ASP A 156 39.49 15.46 -30.51
C ASP A 156 38.87 16.51 -29.54
N GLU A 157 39.73 17.02 -28.67
CA GLU A 157 40.01 18.42 -28.32
C GLU A 157 38.91 19.44 -27.86
N GLU A 158 39.25 19.98 -26.68
CA GLU A 158 39.06 21.32 -26.10
C GLU A 158 38.28 22.39 -26.89
N ASP A 159 37.35 23.05 -26.19
CA ASP A 159 37.19 24.51 -26.28
C ASP A 159 36.89 25.04 -24.87
N GLU A 160 37.93 25.58 -24.25
CA GLU A 160 37.85 26.60 -23.20
C GLU A 160 37.53 27.94 -23.89
N ASP A 161 36.51 28.66 -23.41
CA ASP A 161 36.26 30.09 -23.64
C ASP A 161 34.92 30.40 -22.92
N ASP A 162 34.68 31.50 -22.20
CA ASP A 162 35.42 32.70 -21.86
C ASP A 162 34.48 33.52 -20.93
N GLU A 163 35.05 34.15 -19.89
CA GLU A 163 34.68 35.48 -19.31
C GLU A 163 33.30 35.65 -18.63
N GLU A 164 33.26 35.82 -17.31
CA GLU A 164 33.24 37.13 -16.60
C GLU A 164 31.96 37.94 -16.82
N ASP A 165 31.18 38.10 -15.75
CA ASP A 165 30.45 39.36 -15.48
C ASP A 165 30.35 39.52 -13.96
N GLU A 166 31.29 40.30 -13.42
CA GLU A 166 31.15 41.04 -12.18
C GLU A 166 30.26 42.27 -12.45
N ASP A 167 29.21 42.47 -11.66
CA ASP A 167 28.58 43.77 -11.36
C ASP A 167 27.76 43.52 -10.08
N ASP A 168 28.25 43.87 -8.88
CA ASP A 168 28.26 45.21 -8.27
C ASP A 168 26.89 45.89 -8.35
N GLU A 169 26.22 46.00 -7.19
CA GLU A 169 25.64 47.25 -6.71
C GLU A 169 25.14 47.05 -5.26
N GLU A 170 25.94 47.55 -4.33
CA GLU A 170 25.50 47.99 -3.00
C GLU A 170 24.52 49.16 -3.18
N GLU A 171 23.33 49.10 -2.59
CA GLU A 171 22.61 50.33 -2.25
C GLU A 171 21.84 50.18 -0.93
N ASP A 172 22.43 50.83 0.08
CA ASP A 172 21.81 51.63 1.14
C ASP A 172 20.33 51.38 1.52
N GLY A 173 20.16 51.04 2.80
CA GLY A 173 18.88 51.07 3.50
C GLY A 173 19.05 51.45 4.97
N GLU A 174 19.82 52.50 5.26
CA GLU A 174 19.69 53.21 6.54
C GLU A 174 18.31 53.87 6.61
N ASP A 175 17.41 53.34 7.44
CA ASP A 175 16.36 54.16 8.05
C ASP A 175 16.09 53.67 9.47
N ALA A 176 16.82 54.27 10.42
CA ALA A 176 16.35 54.36 11.79
C ALA A 176 15.17 55.34 11.82
N PRO A 177 14.15 55.08 12.64
CA PRO A 177 13.87 56.12 13.62
C PRO A 177 13.59 55.63 15.04
N ASP A 178 14.20 56.40 15.94
CA ASP A 178 13.60 56.97 17.15
C ASP A 178 13.31 56.06 18.35
N ARG A 179 14.21 56.22 19.33
CA ARG A 179 13.89 56.08 20.75
C ARG A 179 12.75 57.03 21.11
N ASN A 180 11.58 56.50 21.50
CA ASN A 180 10.80 57.13 22.56
C ASN A 180 9.77 56.18 23.20
N ALA A 181 10.09 55.73 24.42
CA ALA A 181 9.23 55.67 25.62
C ALA A 181 9.72 54.59 26.59
#